data_AF-A0A1I4V6L6-F1
#
_entry.id   AF-A0A1I4V6L6-F1
#
_cell.length_a   1.000
_cell.length_b   1.000
_cell.length_c   1.000
_cell.angle_alpha   90.00
_cell.angle_beta   90.00
_cell.angle_gamma   90.00
#
_symmetry.space_group_name_H-M   'P 1'
#
loop_
_entity.id
_entity.type
_entity.pdbx_description
1 polymer ?
#
loop_
_entity_poly.entity_id
_entity_poly.type
_entity_poly.pdbx_seq_one_letter_code
_entity_poly.pdbx_strand_id
1 'polypeptide(L)'
;MTIASEANRSGPYACNGATTHFPYAFKIYDAAHIRVILTDAEGIETTLALGTDYTVAGVGEAGGGAVDTALAYPAGCLVTLILNVPFTQEIDLENQGAYFAETIERAIDQQTQMSLQLKEQVARAVVLPVTSSVSVDEVTSSVLSLADIQPQMSALAPIAQDIETVAGISGAIVAAEGHANTAVTAAAQATGKAAEAAASAAAAATWDPANYSTTAQSTANSVLSAANGRVPIDVGILGRRHYVADVCTQQRSGGRNY
;
A
#
# COMPACT_ATOMS: atom_id res chain seq x y z
N MET A 1 49.06 19.11 -29.26
CA MET A 1 48.32 17.95 -28.67
C MET A 1 46.83 18.24 -28.84
N THR A 2 45.96 17.22 -28.88
CA THR A 2 44.51 17.42 -29.09
C THR A 2 43.69 16.71 -28.02
N ILE A 3 42.49 17.21 -27.75
CA ILE A 3 41.54 16.51 -26.88
C ILE A 3 40.92 15.32 -27.64
N ALA A 4 41.33 14.11 -27.25
CA ALA A 4 40.86 12.86 -27.85
C ALA A 4 39.80 12.13 -27.00
N SER A 5 39.42 12.69 -25.85
CA SER A 5 38.48 12.08 -24.90
C SER A 5 37.28 12.99 -24.69
N GLU A 6 36.10 12.37 -24.58
CA GLU A 6 34.86 13.08 -24.20
C GLU A 6 34.68 13.17 -22.67
N ALA A 7 35.62 12.62 -21.89
CA ALA A 7 35.54 12.69 -20.44
C ALA A 7 35.62 14.16 -19.98
N ASN A 8 34.60 14.58 -19.23
CA ASN A 8 34.46 15.93 -18.66
C ASN A 8 34.03 15.88 -17.19
N ARG A 9 33.89 14.66 -16.64
CA ARG A 9 33.46 14.36 -15.28
C ARG A 9 34.23 13.13 -14.77
N SER A 10 34.53 13.10 -13.49
CA SER A 10 35.11 11.95 -12.80
C SER A 10 34.43 11.79 -11.43
N GLY A 11 34.21 10.53 -11.03
CA GLY A 11 33.32 10.19 -9.91
C GLY A 11 31.86 9.98 -10.35
N PRO A 12 30.89 10.05 -9.43
CA PRO A 12 31.05 10.37 -8.01
C PRO A 12 31.87 9.31 -7.26
N TYR A 13 32.82 9.76 -6.45
CA TYR A 13 33.64 8.91 -5.58
C TYR A 13 33.00 8.78 -4.21
N ALA A 14 32.79 7.56 -3.74
CA ALA A 14 32.30 7.32 -2.39
C ALA A 14 33.39 7.64 -1.36
N CYS A 15 33.04 8.49 -0.40
CA CYS A 15 33.92 8.82 0.71
C CYS A 15 33.88 7.72 1.79
N ASN A 16 34.95 7.59 2.57
CA ASN A 16 35.10 6.56 3.61
C ASN A 16 35.70 7.10 4.92
N GLY A 17 35.88 8.41 5.05
CA GLY A 17 36.52 9.05 6.20
C GLY A 17 38.05 9.05 6.18
N ALA A 18 38.70 8.50 5.14
CA ALA A 18 40.16 8.39 5.06
C ALA A 18 40.76 8.81 3.70
N THR A 19 40.06 8.58 2.58
CA THR A 19 40.54 8.93 1.25
C THR A 19 40.45 10.44 1.01
N THR A 20 41.57 11.04 0.64
CA THR A 20 41.66 12.45 0.23
C THR A 20 42.11 12.63 -1.23
N HIS A 21 42.56 11.55 -1.88
CA HIS A 21 43.10 11.58 -3.23
C HIS A 21 42.07 11.06 -4.23
N PHE A 22 41.67 11.90 -5.20
CA PHE A 22 40.64 11.60 -6.18
C PHE A 22 41.18 11.84 -7.60
N PRO A 23 41.40 10.79 -8.41
CA PRO A 23 41.91 10.95 -9.77
C PRO A 23 40.85 11.55 -10.70
N TYR A 24 41.28 12.28 -11.73
CA TYR A 24 40.43 12.70 -12.85
C TYR A 24 41.08 12.30 -14.18
N ALA A 25 40.25 11.98 -15.18
CA ALA A 25 40.70 11.40 -16.45
C ALA A 25 40.60 12.35 -17.66
N PHE A 26 40.58 13.66 -17.41
CA PHE A 26 40.44 14.69 -18.45
C PHE A 26 41.52 15.77 -18.32
N LYS A 27 42.00 16.29 -19.45
CA LYS A 27 43.04 17.33 -19.47
C LYS A 27 42.47 18.67 -18.99
N ILE A 28 43.22 19.37 -18.14
CA ILE A 28 42.95 20.75 -17.73
C ILE A 28 44.18 21.62 -18.02
N TYR A 29 43.96 22.88 -18.38
CA TYR A 29 45.04 23.84 -18.68
C TYR A 29 45.40 24.73 -17.49
N ASP A 30 44.49 24.87 -16.53
CA ASP A 30 44.66 25.62 -15.30
C ASP A 30 44.01 24.83 -14.15
N ALA A 31 44.50 25.00 -12.93
CA ALA A 31 43.91 24.36 -11.75
C ALA A 31 42.48 24.84 -11.47
N ALA A 32 42.09 26.04 -11.92
CA ALA A 32 40.73 26.56 -11.85
C ALA A 32 39.78 25.96 -12.91
N HIS A 33 40.31 25.23 -13.89
CA HIS A 33 39.52 24.57 -14.94
C HIS A 33 38.85 23.28 -14.47
N ILE A 34 38.90 22.98 -13.17
CA ILE A 34 38.17 21.89 -12.53
C ILE A 34 37.32 22.45 -11.38
N ARG A 35 36.12 21.92 -11.23
CA ARG A 35 35.24 22.18 -10.11
C ARG A 35 35.04 20.89 -9.33
N VAL A 36 35.15 21.00 -8.02
CA VAL A 36 34.99 19.88 -7.09
C VAL A 36 33.71 20.10 -6.31
N ILE A 37 32.82 19.13 -6.36
CA ILE A 37 31.52 19.16 -5.71
C ILE A 37 31.50 18.05 -4.66
N LEU A 38 31.18 18.41 -3.42
CA LEU A 38 30.88 17.48 -2.35
C LEU A 38 29.37 17.36 -2.22
N THR A 39 28.85 16.14 -2.25
CA THR A 39 27.46 15.84 -1.92
C THR A 39 27.43 15.16 -0.56
N ASP A 40 26.64 15.67 0.39
CA ASP A 40 26.48 15.05 1.71
C ASP A 40 25.50 13.85 1.69
N ALA A 41 25.24 13.24 2.85
CA ALA A 41 24.38 12.07 2.97
C ALA A 41 22.90 12.40 2.70
N GLU A 42 22.52 13.66 2.88
CA GLU A 42 21.21 14.22 2.62
C GLU A 42 21.02 14.64 1.15
N GLY A 43 22.08 14.57 0.33
CA GLY A 43 22.06 14.90 -1.09
C GLY A 43 22.31 16.38 -1.39
N ILE A 44 22.75 17.18 -0.42
CA ILE A 44 23.06 18.60 -0.61
C ILE A 44 24.44 18.75 -1.26
N GLU A 45 24.49 19.45 -2.39
CA GLU A 45 25.72 19.73 -3.11
C GLU A 45 26.39 21.02 -2.62
N THR A 46 27.68 20.94 -2.31
CA THR A 46 28.55 22.08 -1.94
C THR A 46 29.76 22.13 -2.87
N THR A 47 30.04 23.30 -3.45
CA THR A 47 31.27 23.49 -4.24
C THR A 47 32.43 23.80 -3.31
N LEU A 48 33.52 23.03 -3.42
CA LEU A 48 34.74 23.24 -2.65
C LEU A 48 35.59 24.36 -3.27
N ALA A 49 36.36 25.06 -2.44
CA ALA A 49 37.24 26.15 -2.86
C ALA A 49 38.67 25.66 -3.16
N LEU A 50 39.16 25.95 -4.37
CA LEU A 50 40.54 25.65 -4.77
C LEU A 50 41.55 26.40 -3.87
N GLY A 51 42.57 25.70 -3.39
CA GLY A 51 43.63 26.25 -2.53
C GLY A 51 43.31 26.25 -1.03
N THR A 52 42.03 26.12 -0.65
CA THR A 52 41.60 26.00 0.75
C THR A 52 41.11 24.58 1.04
N ASP A 53 40.14 24.10 0.27
CA ASP A 53 39.48 22.82 0.50
C ASP A 53 40.11 21.69 -0.32
N TYR A 54 40.77 22.01 -1.44
CA TYR A 54 41.49 21.04 -2.25
C TYR A 54 42.63 21.67 -3.05
N THR A 55 43.54 20.81 -3.51
CA THR A 55 44.61 21.13 -4.46
C THR A 55 44.53 20.22 -5.68
N VAL A 56 45.16 20.62 -6.78
CA VAL A 56 45.08 19.93 -8.07
C VAL A 56 46.50 19.59 -8.53
N ALA A 57 46.70 18.33 -8.90
CA ALA A 57 47.93 17.80 -9.49
C ALA A 57 47.64 17.29 -10.90
N GLY A 58 48.64 17.34 -11.79
CA GLY A 58 48.48 16.89 -13.19
C GLY A 58 47.84 17.94 -14.11
N VAL A 59 48.01 19.23 -13.80
CA VAL A 59 47.65 20.33 -14.72
C VAL A 59 48.51 20.21 -15.98
N GLY A 60 47.89 20.26 -17.16
CA GLY A 60 48.56 20.11 -18.45
C GLY A 60 48.75 18.66 -18.91
N GLU A 61 48.53 17.66 -18.07
CA GLU A 61 48.68 16.24 -18.44
C GLU A 61 47.51 15.74 -19.28
N ALA A 62 47.79 15.01 -20.37
CA ALA A 62 46.76 14.53 -21.29
C ALA A 62 45.88 13.44 -20.67
N GLY A 63 46.44 12.62 -19.77
CA GLY A 63 45.73 11.55 -19.06
C GLY A 63 44.90 12.04 -17.86
N GLY A 64 44.88 13.35 -17.61
CA GLY A 64 44.35 13.92 -16.39
C GLY A 64 45.35 13.85 -15.23
N GLY A 65 44.83 13.86 -14.01
CA GLY A 65 45.62 14.05 -12.80
C GLY A 65 44.84 13.65 -11.56
N ALA A 66 45.02 14.39 -10.48
CA ALA A 66 44.27 14.14 -9.25
C ALA A 66 43.92 15.44 -8.51
N VAL A 67 42.86 15.35 -7.73
CA VAL A 67 42.44 16.33 -6.74
C VAL A 67 42.72 15.75 -5.36
N ASP A 68 43.46 16.50 -4.56
CA ASP A 68 43.73 16.18 -3.17
C ASP A 68 42.93 17.11 -2.26
N THR A 69 41.95 16.58 -1.54
CA THR A 69 41.13 17.34 -0.59
C THR A 69 41.90 17.56 0.72
N ALA A 70 41.71 18.73 1.33
CA ALA A 70 42.34 19.07 2.61
C ALA A 70 41.79 18.23 3.77
N LEU A 71 40.54 17.79 3.66
CA LEU A 71 39.84 16.95 4.64
C LEU A 71 39.43 15.63 4.01
N ALA A 72 39.39 14.58 4.84
CA ALA A 72 38.76 13.31 4.48
C ALA A 72 37.28 13.35 4.89
N TYR A 73 36.38 13.19 3.92
CA TYR A 73 34.94 13.25 4.17
C TYR A 73 34.39 11.91 4.68
N PRO A 74 33.39 11.90 5.59
CA PRO A 74 32.86 10.68 6.17
C PRO A 74 32.13 9.80 5.14
N ALA A 75 31.89 8.55 5.51
CA ALA A 75 31.06 7.66 4.71
C ALA A 75 29.65 8.23 4.54
N GLY A 76 29.09 8.11 3.33
CA GLY A 76 27.82 8.73 2.94
C GLY A 76 27.99 9.96 2.06
N CYS A 77 29.15 10.62 2.09
CA CYS A 77 29.46 11.71 1.17
C CYS A 77 29.95 11.20 -0.20
N LEU A 78 29.72 11.98 -1.25
CA LEU A 78 30.23 11.77 -2.60
C LEU A 78 31.08 12.96 -3.05
N VAL A 79 32.23 12.70 -3.69
CA VAL A 79 33.04 13.73 -4.35
C VAL A 79 32.92 13.59 -5.85
N THR A 80 32.49 14.65 -6.53
CA THR A 80 32.39 14.71 -8.00
C THR A 80 33.33 15.77 -8.53
N LEU A 81 34.10 15.40 -9.56
CA LEU A 81 35.02 16.28 -10.26
C LEU A 81 34.44 16.58 -11.64
N ILE A 82 34.36 17.85 -12.02
CA ILE A 82 33.81 18.26 -13.30
C ILE A 82 34.63 19.37 -13.94
N LEU A 83 34.70 19.40 -15.26
CA LEU A 83 35.35 20.44 -16.04
C LEU A 83 34.67 21.81 -15.81
N ASN A 84 35.47 22.87 -15.67
CA ASN A 84 35.03 24.23 -15.37
C ASN A 84 35.87 25.27 -16.12
N VAL A 85 35.81 25.27 -17.45
CA VAL A 85 36.56 26.22 -18.28
C VAL A 85 35.77 27.53 -18.42
N PRO A 86 36.42 28.71 -18.32
CA PRO A 86 35.76 29.99 -18.56
C PRO A 86 35.31 30.13 -20.01
N PHE A 87 34.13 30.72 -20.25
CA PHE A 87 33.57 30.96 -21.58
C PHE A 87 34.12 32.25 -22.21
N THR A 88 35.45 32.39 -22.26
CA THR A 88 36.14 33.55 -22.81
C THR A 88 37.27 33.11 -23.72
N GLN A 89 37.45 33.82 -24.84
CA GLN A 89 38.63 33.63 -25.68
C GLN A 89 39.78 34.47 -25.13
N GLU A 90 40.85 33.83 -24.69
CA GLU A 90 42.03 34.52 -24.13
C GLU A 90 43.07 34.92 -25.19
N ILE A 91 43.03 34.27 -26.37
CA ILE A 91 44.01 34.50 -27.44
C ILE A 91 43.46 35.47 -28.47
N ASP A 92 44.15 36.60 -28.63
CA ASP A 92 43.96 37.54 -29.74
C ASP A 92 45.02 37.30 -30.83
N LEU A 93 44.58 37.20 -32.08
CA LEU A 93 45.47 36.92 -33.22
C LEU A 93 45.72 38.21 -34.00
N GLU A 94 46.97 38.68 -33.99
CA GLU A 94 47.37 39.87 -34.74
C GLU A 94 47.53 39.58 -36.24
N ASN A 95 47.12 40.54 -37.08
CA ASN A 95 47.39 40.48 -38.51
C ASN A 95 48.90 40.56 -38.78
N GLN A 96 49.43 39.60 -39.54
CA GLN A 96 50.86 39.48 -39.87
C GLN A 96 51.78 39.19 -38.67
N GLY A 97 51.22 38.73 -37.54
CA GLY A 97 51.98 38.21 -36.42
C GLY A 97 52.63 36.85 -36.71
N ALA A 98 53.55 36.42 -35.84
CA ALA A 98 54.17 35.10 -35.94
C ALA A 98 53.15 33.98 -35.66
N TYR A 99 53.14 32.95 -36.49
CA TYR A 99 52.26 31.78 -36.32
C TYR A 99 52.85 30.78 -35.33
N PHE A 100 52.22 30.66 -34.16
CA PHE A 100 52.56 29.66 -33.16
C PHE A 100 51.49 28.57 -33.12
N ALA A 101 51.77 27.43 -33.76
CA ALA A 101 50.83 26.31 -33.85
C ALA A 101 50.29 25.88 -32.48
N GLU A 102 51.15 25.76 -31.48
CA GLU A 102 50.76 25.34 -30.12
C GLU A 102 49.79 26.31 -29.44
N THR A 103 49.88 27.61 -29.74
CA THR A 103 48.94 28.61 -29.20
C THR A 103 47.56 28.45 -29.81
N ILE A 104 47.50 28.18 -31.11
CA ILE A 104 46.24 28.00 -31.84
C ILE A 104 45.59 26.66 -31.46
N GLU A 105 46.37 25.59 -31.41
CA GLU A 105 45.88 24.27 -30.96
C GLU A 105 45.31 24.35 -29.53
N ARG A 106 46.00 25.03 -28.61
CA ARG A 106 45.49 25.22 -27.24
C ARG A 106 44.18 26.02 -27.21
N ALA A 107 44.03 27.05 -28.05
CA ALA A 107 42.78 27.80 -28.15
C ALA A 107 41.62 26.91 -28.68
N ILE A 108 41.88 26.07 -29.67
CA ILE A 108 40.91 25.12 -30.23
C ILE A 108 40.55 24.02 -29.21
N ASP A 109 41.52 23.51 -28.48
CA ASP A 109 41.30 22.55 -27.40
C ASP A 109 40.45 23.14 -26.29
N GLN A 110 40.70 24.39 -25.86
CA GLN A 110 39.85 25.06 -24.88
C GLN A 110 38.40 25.25 -25.39
N GLN A 111 38.20 25.60 -26.66
CA GLN A 111 36.86 25.65 -27.25
C GLN A 111 36.17 24.28 -27.26
N THR A 112 36.94 23.21 -27.48
CA THR A 112 36.45 21.83 -27.39
C THR A 112 36.05 21.49 -25.94
N GLN A 113 36.81 21.94 -24.94
CA GLN A 113 36.46 21.80 -23.52
C GLN A 113 35.15 22.53 -23.18
N MET A 114 34.96 23.77 -23.64
CA MET A 114 33.71 24.51 -23.46
C MET A 114 32.52 23.75 -24.08
N SER A 115 32.71 23.17 -25.26
CA SER A 115 31.69 22.37 -25.94
C SER A 115 31.35 21.08 -25.17
N LEU A 116 32.36 20.37 -24.64
CA LEU A 116 32.16 19.20 -23.79
C LEU A 116 31.42 19.56 -22.49
N GLN A 117 31.73 20.72 -21.90
CA GLN A 117 31.04 21.22 -20.70
C GLN A 117 29.57 21.55 -21.01
N LEU A 118 29.27 22.18 -22.15
CA LEU A 118 27.88 22.42 -22.57
C LEU A 118 27.14 21.10 -22.87
N LYS A 119 27.78 20.14 -23.55
CA LYS A 119 27.20 18.80 -23.80
C LYS A 119 26.79 18.13 -22.48
N GLU A 120 27.63 18.24 -21.46
CA GLU A 120 27.38 17.72 -20.12
C GLU A 120 26.16 18.38 -19.45
N GLN A 121 26.10 19.72 -19.49
CA GLN A 121 25.00 20.47 -18.88
C GLN A 121 23.68 20.19 -19.59
N VAL A 122 23.68 20.15 -20.92
CA VAL A 122 22.50 19.83 -21.74
C VAL A 122 22.03 18.39 -21.52
N ALA A 123 22.95 17.43 -21.36
CA ALA A 123 22.60 16.04 -21.06
C ALA A 123 21.85 15.87 -19.72
N ARG A 124 21.97 16.83 -18.81
CA ARG A 124 21.27 16.87 -17.52
C ARG A 124 20.12 17.86 -17.49
N ALA A 125 19.87 18.57 -18.58
CA ALA A 125 18.78 19.53 -18.70
C ALA A 125 17.51 18.84 -19.21
N VAL A 126 16.37 19.49 -18.96
CA VAL A 126 15.11 19.11 -19.62
C VAL A 126 15.16 19.61 -21.06
N VAL A 127 15.26 18.68 -22.02
CA VAL A 127 15.27 18.98 -23.45
C VAL A 127 13.93 18.58 -24.06
N LEU A 128 13.25 19.55 -24.67
CA LEU A 128 11.98 19.30 -25.34
C LEU A 128 12.21 18.67 -26.73
N PRO A 129 11.28 17.81 -27.20
CA PRO A 129 11.32 17.32 -28.57
C PRO A 129 11.31 18.47 -29.58
N VAL A 130 12.06 18.33 -30.68
CA VAL A 130 12.16 19.39 -31.72
C VAL A 130 10.80 19.75 -32.33
N THR A 131 9.85 18.81 -32.33
CA THR A 131 8.50 18.99 -32.87
C THR A 131 7.47 19.45 -31.85
N SER A 132 7.84 19.64 -30.57
CA SER A 132 6.88 20.05 -29.56
C SER A 132 6.48 21.51 -29.76
N SER A 133 5.18 21.78 -29.73
CA SER A 133 4.64 23.14 -29.70
C SER A 133 4.58 23.73 -28.29
N VAL A 134 4.95 22.95 -27.28
CA VAL A 134 4.91 23.30 -25.85
C VAL A 134 6.18 24.07 -25.50
N SER A 135 6.08 25.15 -24.72
CA SER A 135 7.24 25.90 -24.24
C SER A 135 7.85 25.28 -22.99
N VAL A 136 9.12 25.58 -22.71
CA VAL A 136 9.78 25.15 -21.45
C VAL A 136 9.03 25.70 -20.24
N ASP A 137 8.48 26.92 -20.32
CA ASP A 137 7.71 27.55 -19.24
C ASP A 137 6.41 26.80 -18.92
N GLU A 138 5.75 26.23 -19.93
CA GLU A 138 4.53 25.46 -19.72
C GLU A 138 4.83 24.10 -19.05
N VAL A 139 5.93 23.46 -19.42
CA VAL A 139 6.39 22.22 -18.77
C VAL A 139 6.85 22.49 -17.34
N THR A 140 7.62 23.54 -17.09
CA THR A 140 8.05 23.87 -15.72
C THR A 140 6.88 24.24 -14.82
N SER A 141 5.90 25.00 -15.33
CA SER A 141 4.65 25.30 -14.60
C SER A 141 3.87 24.03 -14.26
N SER A 142 3.74 23.10 -15.21
CA SER A 142 3.07 21.81 -14.98
C SER A 142 3.79 21.00 -13.90
N VAL A 143 5.11 20.88 -13.95
CA VAL A 143 5.91 20.16 -12.95
C VAL A 143 5.78 20.79 -11.56
N LEU A 144 5.82 22.12 -11.46
CA LEU A 144 5.61 22.83 -10.19
C LEU A 144 4.21 22.57 -9.63
N SER A 145 3.19 22.58 -10.49
CA SER A 145 1.81 22.25 -10.05
C SER A 145 1.68 20.82 -9.53
N LEU A 146 2.39 19.85 -10.12
CA LEU A 146 2.43 18.48 -9.61
C LEU A 146 3.15 18.40 -8.25
N ALA A 147 4.23 19.16 -8.08
CA ALA A 147 4.95 19.23 -6.80
C ALA A 147 4.06 19.79 -5.67
N ASP A 148 3.20 20.77 -5.98
CA ASP A 148 2.23 21.33 -5.03
C ASP A 148 1.10 20.36 -4.66
N ILE A 149 0.75 19.42 -5.56
CA ILE A 149 -0.28 18.39 -5.31
C ILE A 149 0.27 17.24 -4.45
N GLN A 150 1.57 16.98 -4.47
CA GLN A 150 2.21 15.91 -3.69
C GLN A 150 1.85 15.90 -2.18
N PRO A 151 1.92 17.02 -1.44
CA PRO A 151 1.50 17.03 -0.02
C PRO A 151 0.01 16.75 0.15
N GLN A 152 -0.84 17.17 -0.79
CA GLN A 152 -2.28 16.91 -0.77
C GLN A 152 -2.58 15.41 -0.97
N MET A 153 -1.83 14.74 -1.86
CA MET A 153 -1.92 13.29 -2.04
C MET A 153 -1.47 12.52 -0.79
N SER A 154 -0.40 12.97 -0.12
CA SER A 154 0.04 12.35 1.13
C SER A 154 -0.97 12.50 2.26
N ALA A 155 -1.74 13.60 2.28
CA ALA A 155 -2.82 13.82 3.24
C ALA A 155 -4.06 12.96 2.94
N LEU A 156 -4.26 12.51 1.70
CA LEU A 156 -5.36 11.62 1.31
C LEU A 156 -5.15 10.16 1.73
N ALA A 157 -3.90 9.71 1.86
CA ALA A 157 -3.58 8.34 2.24
C ALA A 157 -4.23 7.87 3.57
N PRO A 158 -4.15 8.61 4.69
CA PRO A 158 -4.82 8.20 5.93
C PRO A 158 -6.35 8.20 5.83
N ILE A 159 -6.94 9.06 5.00
CA ILE A 159 -8.40 9.14 4.81
C ILE A 159 -8.95 7.83 4.20
N ALA A 160 -8.19 7.18 3.32
CA ALA A 160 -8.58 5.87 2.78
C ALA A 160 -8.68 4.80 3.89
N GLN A 161 -7.76 4.83 4.86
CA GLN A 161 -7.77 3.91 5.99
C GLN A 161 -8.93 4.20 6.97
N ASP A 162 -9.27 5.48 7.14
CA ASP A 162 -10.44 5.89 7.93
C ASP A 162 -11.75 5.37 7.30
N ILE A 163 -11.87 5.36 5.97
CA ILE A 163 -13.05 4.82 5.26
C ILE A 163 -13.23 3.32 5.55
N GLU A 164 -12.16 2.53 5.49
CA GLU A 164 -12.23 1.10 5.82
C GLU A 164 -12.64 0.88 7.28
N THR A 165 -12.12 1.69 8.19
CA THR A 165 -12.44 1.64 9.62
C THR A 165 -13.92 1.95 9.86
N VAL A 166 -14.45 3.00 9.23
CA VAL A 166 -15.87 3.37 9.33
C VAL A 166 -16.78 2.30 8.73
N ALA A 167 -16.38 1.69 7.61
CA ALA A 167 -17.12 0.57 7.02
C ALA A 167 -17.18 -0.64 7.97
N GLY A 168 -16.07 -0.95 8.65
CA GLY A 168 -16.02 -2.00 9.67
C GLY A 168 -16.94 -1.70 10.87
N ILE A 169 -16.93 -0.47 11.38
CA ILE A 169 -17.82 -0.02 12.47
C ILE A 169 -19.30 -0.15 12.03
N SER A 170 -19.64 0.26 10.81
CA SER A 170 -20.99 0.12 10.26
C SER A 170 -21.44 -1.36 10.25
N GLY A 171 -20.58 -2.27 9.79
CA GLY A 171 -20.86 -3.71 9.83
C GLY A 171 -21.10 -4.25 11.25
N ALA A 172 -20.30 -3.79 12.22
CA ALA A 172 -20.46 -4.18 13.62
C ALA A 172 -21.76 -3.67 14.25
N ILE A 173 -22.21 -2.46 13.89
CA ILE A 173 -23.49 -1.88 14.34
C ILE A 173 -24.67 -2.73 13.83
N VAL A 174 -24.67 -3.10 12.55
CA VAL A 174 -25.71 -3.96 11.96
C VAL A 174 -25.75 -5.34 12.64
N ALA A 175 -24.58 -5.92 12.93
CA ALA A 175 -24.50 -7.18 13.66
C ALA A 175 -25.05 -7.07 15.09
N ALA A 176 -24.72 -5.99 15.81
CA ALA A 176 -25.23 -5.72 17.16
C ALA A 176 -26.76 -5.57 17.18
N GLU A 177 -27.34 -4.90 16.19
CA GLU A 177 -28.80 -4.81 16.02
C GLU A 177 -29.42 -6.20 15.80
N GLY A 178 -28.81 -7.05 14.96
CA GLY A 178 -29.25 -8.43 14.76
C GLY A 178 -29.22 -9.27 16.05
N HIS A 179 -28.16 -9.13 16.85
CA HIS A 179 -28.06 -9.78 18.16
C HIS A 179 -29.13 -9.28 19.14
N ALA A 180 -29.42 -7.97 19.17
CA ALA A 180 -30.47 -7.39 20.00
C ALA A 180 -31.85 -7.92 19.62
N ASN A 181 -32.18 -7.98 18.33
CA ASN A 181 -33.45 -8.53 17.83
C ASN A 181 -33.60 -10.02 18.16
N THR A 182 -32.51 -10.79 18.08
CA THR A 182 -32.51 -12.20 18.47
C THR A 182 -32.74 -12.37 19.97
N ALA A 183 -32.10 -11.54 20.80
CA ALA A 183 -32.28 -11.53 22.24
C ALA A 183 -33.72 -11.17 22.66
N VAL A 184 -34.33 -10.17 22.01
CA VAL A 184 -35.75 -9.80 22.21
C VAL A 184 -36.66 -10.97 21.86
N THR A 185 -36.42 -11.64 20.72
CA THR A 185 -37.19 -12.82 20.30
C THR A 185 -37.04 -13.97 21.29
N ALA A 186 -35.83 -14.27 21.73
CA ALA A 186 -35.56 -15.32 22.72
C ALA A 186 -36.23 -15.02 24.07
N ALA A 187 -36.22 -13.76 24.53
CA ALA A 187 -36.90 -13.34 25.75
C ALA A 187 -38.43 -13.49 25.65
N ALA A 188 -39.02 -13.16 24.49
CA ALA A 188 -40.45 -13.37 24.24
C ALA A 188 -40.82 -14.86 24.27
N GLN A 189 -40.01 -15.73 23.64
CA GLN A 189 -40.21 -17.17 23.68
C GLN A 189 -40.08 -17.75 25.10
N ALA A 190 -39.08 -17.31 25.87
CA ALA A 190 -38.91 -17.72 27.26
C ALA A 190 -40.11 -17.35 28.13
N THR A 191 -40.66 -16.14 27.93
CA THR A 191 -41.89 -15.68 28.60
C THR A 191 -43.09 -16.56 28.22
N GLY A 192 -43.23 -16.91 26.93
CA GLY A 192 -44.27 -17.83 26.46
C GLY A 192 -44.14 -19.23 27.07
N LYS A 193 -42.93 -19.79 27.11
CA LYS A 193 -42.67 -21.10 27.74
C LYS A 193 -42.91 -21.10 29.24
N ALA A 194 -42.59 -20.01 29.94
CA ALA A 194 -42.93 -19.86 31.34
C ALA A 194 -44.46 -19.86 31.57
N ALA A 195 -45.22 -19.19 30.69
CA ALA A 195 -46.69 -19.20 30.75
C ALA A 195 -47.28 -20.59 30.44
N GLU A 196 -46.78 -21.29 29.42
CA GLU A 196 -47.18 -22.67 29.09
C GLU A 196 -46.89 -23.64 30.26
N ALA A 197 -45.72 -23.50 30.90
CA ALA A 197 -45.34 -24.31 32.05
C ALA A 197 -46.23 -24.01 33.27
N ALA A 198 -46.55 -22.75 33.53
CA ALA A 198 -47.47 -22.35 34.59
C ALA A 198 -48.89 -22.91 34.36
N ALA A 199 -49.39 -22.85 33.12
CA ALA A 199 -50.67 -23.45 32.74
C ALA A 199 -50.66 -24.98 32.92
N SER A 200 -49.57 -25.65 32.52
CA SER A 200 -49.40 -27.09 32.69
C SER A 200 -49.33 -27.49 34.16
N ALA A 201 -48.66 -26.71 35.01
CA ALA A 201 -48.60 -26.93 36.45
C ALA A 201 -49.99 -26.75 37.11
N ALA A 202 -50.75 -25.73 36.70
CA ALA A 202 -52.12 -25.52 37.16
C ALA A 202 -53.05 -26.68 36.75
N ALA A 203 -52.92 -27.19 35.53
CA ALA A 203 -53.68 -28.35 35.05
C ALA A 203 -53.30 -29.65 35.78
N ALA A 204 -52.03 -29.82 36.16
CA ALA A 204 -51.58 -30.95 36.96
C ALA A 204 -52.09 -30.89 38.41
N ALA A 205 -52.19 -29.69 39.01
CA ALA A 205 -52.68 -29.52 40.37
C ALA A 205 -54.18 -29.86 40.54
N THR A 206 -54.97 -29.74 39.49
CA THR A 206 -56.39 -30.12 39.47
C THR A 206 -56.64 -31.57 39.07
N TRP A 207 -55.57 -32.34 38.80
CA TRP A 207 -55.68 -33.73 38.39
C TRP A 207 -55.98 -34.64 39.60
N ASP A 208 -57.11 -35.35 39.54
CA ASP A 208 -57.54 -36.34 40.53
C ASP A 208 -57.60 -37.75 39.89
N PRO A 209 -56.76 -38.71 40.33
CA PRO A 209 -56.76 -40.08 39.81
C PRO A 209 -58.07 -40.83 40.05
N ALA A 210 -58.84 -40.49 41.09
CA ALA A 210 -60.11 -41.16 41.38
C ALA A 210 -61.14 -40.89 40.28
N ASN A 211 -61.25 -39.64 39.82
CA ASN A 211 -62.16 -39.22 38.76
C ASN A 211 -61.80 -39.81 37.39
N TYR A 212 -60.52 -40.01 37.10
CA TYR A 212 -60.09 -40.64 35.85
C TYR A 212 -60.46 -42.13 35.82
N SER A 213 -60.25 -42.84 36.94
CA SER A 213 -60.61 -44.25 37.05
C SER A 213 -62.12 -44.50 37.00
N THR A 214 -62.94 -43.61 37.60
CA THR A 214 -64.40 -43.70 37.56
C THR A 214 -64.98 -43.34 36.20
N THR A 215 -64.38 -42.40 35.47
CA THR A 215 -64.78 -42.09 34.08
C THR A 215 -64.39 -43.23 33.12
N ALA A 216 -63.20 -43.83 33.30
CA ALA A 216 -62.81 -45.03 32.55
C ALA A 216 -63.74 -46.23 32.86
N GLN A 217 -64.12 -46.42 34.13
CA GLN A 217 -65.08 -47.46 34.55
C GLN A 217 -66.51 -47.17 34.06
N SER A 218 -66.97 -45.92 34.05
CA SER A 218 -68.30 -45.55 33.56
C SER A 218 -68.39 -45.66 32.04
N THR A 219 -67.30 -45.36 31.33
CA THR A 219 -67.19 -45.59 29.89
C THR A 219 -67.15 -47.09 29.59
N ALA A 220 -66.37 -47.88 30.33
CA ALA A 220 -66.36 -49.34 30.19
C ALA A 220 -67.74 -49.96 30.49
N ASN A 221 -68.44 -49.47 31.52
CA ASN A 221 -69.79 -49.91 31.86
C ASN A 221 -70.84 -49.46 30.85
N SER A 222 -70.68 -48.29 30.21
CA SER A 222 -71.59 -47.84 29.15
C SER A 222 -71.38 -48.62 27.85
N VAL A 223 -70.14 -49.05 27.54
CA VAL A 223 -69.87 -49.97 26.42
C VAL A 223 -70.44 -51.37 26.71
N LEU A 224 -70.34 -51.86 27.95
CA LEU A 224 -70.93 -53.13 28.37
C LEU A 224 -72.47 -53.08 28.36
N SER A 225 -73.07 -51.97 28.80
CA SER A 225 -74.50 -51.70 28.72
C SER A 225 -74.98 -51.58 27.27
N ALA A 226 -74.22 -50.95 26.38
CA ALA A 226 -74.52 -50.90 24.95
C ALA A 226 -74.38 -52.28 24.27
N ALA A 227 -73.46 -53.13 24.74
CA ALA A 227 -73.35 -54.52 24.31
C ALA A 227 -74.54 -55.38 24.81
N ASN A 228 -75.01 -55.14 26.05
CA ASN A 228 -76.13 -55.86 26.66
C ASN A 228 -77.53 -55.31 26.26
N GLY A 229 -77.61 -54.06 25.80
CA GLY A 229 -78.82 -53.39 25.32
C GLY A 229 -79.09 -53.60 23.82
N ARG A 230 -78.15 -54.20 23.09
CA ARG A 230 -78.41 -54.79 21.79
C ARG A 230 -79.11 -56.13 22.03
N VAL A 231 -80.45 -56.13 22.01
CA VAL A 231 -81.25 -57.36 21.96
C VAL A 231 -80.62 -58.28 20.90
N PRO A 232 -80.35 -59.56 21.21
CA PRO A 232 -79.70 -60.46 20.27
C PRO A 232 -80.54 -60.49 18.99
N ILE A 233 -79.92 -60.13 17.87
CA ILE A 233 -80.44 -60.51 16.57
C ILE A 233 -80.30 -62.02 16.57
N ASP A 234 -81.40 -62.73 16.78
CA ASP A 234 -81.44 -64.17 16.64
C ASP A 234 -81.30 -64.46 15.14
N VAL A 235 -80.05 -64.38 14.66
CA VAL A 235 -79.57 -65.12 13.52
C VAL A 235 -79.57 -66.57 13.99
N GLY A 236 -80.76 -67.14 14.19
CA GLY A 236 -80.90 -68.40 14.90
C GLY A 236 -80.45 -69.63 14.10
N ILE A 237 -81.27 -70.16 13.23
CA ILE A 237 -81.96 -69.29 12.28
C ILE A 237 -80.98 -68.25 11.63
N LEU A 238 -79.65 -68.53 11.68
CA LEU A 238 -78.50 -68.06 10.87
C LEU A 238 -77.24 -67.45 11.54
N GLY A 239 -76.66 -68.05 12.57
CA GLY A 239 -75.22 -68.28 12.62
C GLY A 239 -74.24 -67.18 13.08
N ARG A 240 -73.10 -67.73 13.52
CA ARG A 240 -71.72 -67.20 13.54
C ARG A 240 -71.43 -65.97 14.41
N ARG A 241 -70.65 -66.26 15.47
CA ARG A 241 -69.32 -65.71 15.78
C ARG A 241 -69.05 -64.29 15.25
N HIS A 242 -68.54 -63.38 16.09
CA HIS A 242 -67.14 -62.97 15.99
C HIS A 242 -66.71 -62.07 17.16
N TYR A 243 -65.59 -62.50 17.74
CA TYR A 243 -64.58 -61.76 18.49
C TYR A 243 -64.19 -60.46 17.77
N VAL A 244 -64.02 -59.33 18.47
CA VAL A 244 -63.25 -58.19 17.94
C VAL A 244 -62.37 -57.58 19.02
N ALA A 245 -61.09 -57.49 18.67
CA ALA A 245 -59.98 -56.94 19.43
C ALA A 245 -59.79 -55.42 19.19
N ASP A 246 -59.05 -54.81 20.12
CA ASP A 246 -58.13 -53.66 20.01
C ASP A 246 -58.47 -52.43 19.18
N VAL A 247 -58.53 -51.26 19.85
CA VAL A 247 -57.92 -49.99 19.37
C VAL A 247 -57.52 -49.12 20.57
N CYS A 248 -56.28 -49.21 21.05
CA CYS A 248 -55.69 -48.16 21.90
C CYS A 248 -54.17 -48.04 21.71
N THR A 249 -53.77 -47.67 20.50
CA THR A 249 -52.39 -47.25 20.20
C THR A 249 -52.39 -46.22 19.07
N GLN A 250 -52.88 -44.99 19.33
CA GLN A 250 -52.60 -43.88 18.41
C GLN A 250 -52.80 -42.48 19.01
N GLN A 251 -52.01 -42.09 20.01
CA GLN A 251 -51.77 -40.66 20.32
C GLN A 251 -50.37 -40.37 20.90
N ARG A 252 -49.33 -41.01 20.35
CA ARG A 252 -47.95 -40.52 20.50
C ARG A 252 -47.22 -40.59 19.16
N SER A 253 -47.30 -39.51 18.38
CA SER A 253 -46.29 -39.11 17.38
C SER A 253 -46.77 -37.89 16.58
N GLY A 254 -45.97 -36.81 16.58
CA GLY A 254 -46.12 -35.65 15.68
C GLY A 254 -46.47 -34.35 16.42
N GLY A 255 -45.63 -33.32 16.52
CA GLY A 255 -44.43 -33.05 15.74
C GLY A 255 -43.52 -31.99 16.37
N ARG A 256 -42.27 -32.08 15.96
CA ARG A 256 -41.15 -31.15 16.15
C ARG A 256 -40.89 -30.52 14.77
N ASN A 257 -40.42 -29.25 14.76
CA ASN A 257 -40.00 -28.40 13.63
C ASN A 257 -41.09 -27.40 13.16
N TYR A 258 -40.96 -26.12 13.51
CA TYR A 258 -40.03 -25.16 12.88
C TYR A 258 -39.37 -24.30 13.95
#